data_AF-A0A254SHU1-F1
#
_entry.id   AF-A0A254SHU1-F1
#
_cell.length_a   1.000
_cell.length_b   1.000
_cell.length_c   1.000
_cell.angle_alpha   90.00
_cell.angle_beta   90.00
_cell.angle_gamma   90.00
#
_symmetry.space_group_name_H-M   'P 1'
#
loop_
_entity.id
_entity.type
_entity.pdbx_description
1 polymer ?
#
loop_
_entity_poly.entity_id
_entity_poly.type
_entity_poly.pdbx_seq_one_letter_code
_entity_poly.pdbx_strand_id
1 'polypeptide(L)'
;MKELYVIVDVSGSMYAMGKPLIVGNILQTLSACEKLADETDRITVEKIQWDGSANEFESLIEKCNEKKTLLLTDAYSLADSCCKSRVIKDFIENSKDSLYLVLCGGDAMDVSAYKFFSSLNVVLAEDVLKTVEILMSQQDCSTEEEGW
;
A
#
# COMPACT_ATOMS: atom_id res chain seq x y z
N MET A 1 7.46 8.43 -16.57
CA MET A 1 7.60 7.09 -15.95
C MET A 1 7.05 7.19 -14.55
N LYS A 2 6.04 6.40 -14.24
CA LYS A 2 5.32 6.43 -12.97
C LYS A 2 5.88 5.35 -12.06
N GLU A 3 6.16 5.68 -10.82
CA GLU A 3 6.74 4.73 -9.86
C GLU A 3 5.72 4.44 -8.75
N LEU A 4 5.52 3.15 -8.48
CA LEU A 4 4.64 2.64 -7.46
C LEU A 4 5.45 1.78 -6.48
N TYR A 5 5.45 2.16 -5.22
CA TYR A 5 6.03 1.34 -4.16
C TYR A 5 4.98 0.34 -3.65
N VAL A 6 5.41 -0.88 -3.38
CA VAL A 6 4.56 -1.92 -2.83
C VAL A 6 5.26 -2.50 -1.62
N ILE A 7 4.81 -2.08 -0.44
CA ILE A 7 5.26 -2.64 0.83
C ILE A 7 4.40 -3.89 1.11
N VAL A 8 5.06 -5.02 1.25
CA VAL A 8 4.42 -6.31 1.55
C VAL A 8 4.72 -6.67 2.99
N ASP A 9 3.68 -6.68 3.83
CA ASP A 9 3.74 -7.23 5.18
C ASP A 9 4.02 -8.74 5.08
N VAL A 10 5.13 -9.17 5.70
CA VAL A 10 5.55 -10.57 5.80
C VAL A 10 5.53 -11.07 7.24
N SER A 11 4.82 -10.37 8.13
CA SER A 11 4.60 -10.80 9.51
C SER A 11 3.86 -12.14 9.59
N GLY A 12 3.94 -12.81 10.74
CA GLY A 12 3.40 -14.16 10.92
C GLY A 12 1.91 -14.30 10.57
N SER A 13 1.10 -13.25 10.80
CA SER A 13 -0.34 -13.26 10.52
C SER A 13 -0.66 -13.29 9.02
N MET A 14 0.26 -12.81 8.17
CA MET A 14 0.14 -12.80 6.71
C MET A 14 0.28 -14.18 6.08
N TYR A 15 0.72 -15.19 6.84
CA TYR A 15 0.74 -16.59 6.41
C TYR A 15 -0.55 -17.35 6.70
N ALA A 16 -1.55 -16.71 7.33
CA ALA A 16 -2.85 -17.31 7.61
C ALA A 16 -3.68 -17.53 6.34
N MET A 17 -4.67 -18.42 6.43
CA MET A 17 -5.43 -18.97 5.29
C MET A 17 -5.84 -17.92 4.24
N GLY A 18 -5.45 -18.15 2.99
CA GLY A 18 -5.87 -17.37 1.82
C GLY A 18 -5.08 -16.07 1.59
N LYS A 19 -4.46 -15.48 2.62
CA LYS A 19 -3.70 -14.22 2.50
C LYS A 19 -2.51 -14.31 1.53
N PRO A 20 -1.68 -15.38 1.54
CA PRO A 20 -0.60 -15.52 0.57
C PRO A 20 -1.09 -15.58 -0.89
N LEU A 21 -2.27 -16.17 -1.13
CA LEU A 21 -2.87 -16.22 -2.46
C LEU A 21 -3.36 -14.84 -2.91
N ILE A 22 -3.99 -14.08 -2.01
CA ILE A 22 -4.44 -12.71 -2.28
C ILE A 22 -3.25 -11.81 -2.62
N VAL A 23 -2.22 -11.81 -1.78
CA VAL A 23 -0.98 -11.05 -2.03
C VAL A 23 -0.34 -11.49 -3.35
N GLY A 24 -0.23 -12.79 -3.60
CA GLY A 24 0.30 -13.34 -4.84
C GLY A 24 -0.46 -12.85 -6.08
N ASN A 25 -1.79 -12.88 -6.04
CA ASN A 25 -2.64 -12.41 -7.14
C ASN A 25 -2.48 -10.90 -7.38
N ILE A 26 -2.42 -10.08 -6.33
CA ILE A 26 -2.16 -8.64 -6.44
C ILE A 26 -0.80 -8.41 -7.11
N LEU A 27 0.26 -9.06 -6.62
CA LEU A 27 1.60 -8.88 -7.17
C LEU A 27 1.73 -9.35 -8.62
N GLN A 28 1.01 -10.42 -9.01
CA GLN A 28 0.92 -10.87 -10.40
C GLN A 28 0.20 -9.84 -11.27
N THR A 29 -0.90 -9.29 -10.78
CA THR A 29 -1.68 -8.25 -11.46
C THR A 29 -0.84 -7.00 -11.71
N LEU A 30 -0.13 -6.53 -10.69
CA LEU A 30 0.78 -5.38 -10.80
C LEU A 30 1.89 -5.64 -11.83
N SER A 31 2.48 -6.84 -11.83
CA SER A 31 3.50 -7.21 -12.82
C SER A 31 2.96 -7.30 -14.25
N ALA A 32 1.69 -7.67 -14.42
CA ALA A 32 1.04 -7.62 -15.73
C ALA A 32 0.85 -6.17 -16.19
N CYS A 33 0.50 -5.25 -15.28
CA CYS A 33 0.37 -3.83 -15.59
C CYS A 33 1.69 -3.21 -16.06
N GLU A 34 2.83 -3.56 -15.44
CA GLU A 34 4.17 -3.11 -15.88
C GLU A 34 4.48 -3.51 -17.33
N LYS A 35 3.95 -4.65 -17.78
CA LYS A 35 4.21 -5.21 -19.12
C LYS A 35 3.27 -4.69 -20.19
N LEU A 36 2.09 -4.20 -19.80
CA LEU A 36 1.05 -3.72 -20.70
C LEU A 36 1.12 -2.21 -20.93
N ALA A 37 1.89 -1.48 -20.13
CA ALA A 37 2.04 -0.04 -20.27
C ALA A 37 2.89 0.32 -21.51
N ASP A 38 2.35 1.19 -22.36
CA ASP A 38 3.07 1.79 -23.49
C ASP A 38 4.25 2.68 -23.02
N GLU A 39 5.19 2.99 -23.92
CA GLU A 39 6.45 3.70 -23.60
C GLU A 39 6.26 5.03 -22.84
N THR A 40 5.11 5.69 -22.99
CA THR A 40 4.77 6.96 -22.33
C THR A 40 4.15 6.81 -20.94
N ASP A 41 3.53 5.67 -20.62
CA ASP A 41 2.76 5.43 -19.38
C ASP A 41 3.35 4.33 -18.49
N ARG A 42 4.63 4.01 -18.71
CA ARG A 42 5.32 2.92 -18.03
C ARG A 42 5.28 3.08 -16.51
N ILE A 43 4.63 2.11 -15.86
CA ILE A 43 4.60 1.93 -14.41
C ILE A 43 5.77 1.03 -14.02
N THR A 44 6.56 1.47 -13.05
CA THR A 44 7.59 0.64 -12.40
C THR A 44 7.14 0.32 -10.99
N VAL A 45 7.12 -0.96 -10.62
CA VAL A 45 6.67 -1.43 -9.31
C VAL A 45 7.88 -1.86 -8.49
N GLU A 46 8.23 -1.07 -7.47
CA GLU A 46 9.27 -1.44 -6.49
C GLU A 46 8.64 -2.18 -5.31
N LYS A 47 9.01 -3.45 -5.15
CA LYS A 47 8.50 -4.30 -4.07
C LYS A 47 9.46 -4.27 -2.89
N ILE A 48 8.95 -3.99 -1.70
CA ILE A 48 9.72 -4.00 -0.46
C ILE A 48 8.99 -4.86 0.57
N GLN A 49 9.75 -5.63 1.35
CA GLN A 49 9.20 -6.45 2.43
C GLN A 49 9.24 -5.68 3.74
N TRP A 50 8.25 -5.93 4.61
CA TRP A 50 8.15 -5.36 5.94
C TRP A 50 7.78 -6.44 6.95
N ASP A 51 8.53 -6.57 8.03
CA ASP A 51 8.37 -7.63 9.04
C ASP A 51 7.24 -7.37 10.05
N GLY A 52 6.56 -6.23 9.97
CA GLY A 52 5.54 -5.79 10.93
C GLY A 52 6.08 -4.90 12.05
N SER A 53 7.39 -4.64 12.12
CA SER A 53 8.02 -3.84 13.16
C SER A 53 7.97 -2.33 12.87
N ALA A 54 7.77 -1.54 13.92
CA ALA A 54 7.70 -0.07 13.81
C ALA A 54 9.03 0.56 13.35
N ASN A 55 10.16 0.02 13.80
CA ASN A 55 11.49 0.54 13.47
C ASN A 55 11.79 0.39 11.97
N GLU A 56 11.43 -0.76 11.38
CA GLU A 56 11.61 -0.97 9.94
C GLU A 56 10.63 -0.10 9.15
N PHE A 57 9.39 0.04 9.62
CA PHE A 57 8.36 0.80 8.94
C PHE A 57 8.72 2.28 8.74
N GLU A 58 9.32 2.92 9.75
CA GLU A 58 9.78 4.31 9.66
C GLU A 58 10.78 4.49 8.50
N SER A 59 11.82 3.66 8.46
CA SER A 59 12.83 3.69 7.38
C SER A 59 12.22 3.38 6.00
N LEU A 60 11.19 2.54 5.94
CA LEU A 60 10.49 2.23 4.69
C LEU A 60 9.66 3.41 4.18
N ILE A 61 8.94 4.09 5.06
CA ILE A 61 8.15 5.27 4.70
C ILE A 61 9.07 6.41 4.24
N GLU A 62 10.18 6.65 4.94
CA GLU A 62 11.20 7.61 4.50
C GLU A 62 11.74 7.28 3.11
N LYS A 63 12.02 5.98 2.85
CA LYS A 63 12.46 5.52 1.52
C LYS A 63 11.41 5.76 0.42
N CYS A 64 10.13 5.67 0.77
CA CYS A 64 9.04 5.90 -0.18
C CYS A 64 8.78 7.39 -0.48
N ASN A 65 9.34 8.33 0.29
CA ASN A 65 9.40 9.78 0.07
C ASN A 65 8.29 10.38 -0.84
N GLU A 66 7.07 10.49 -0.32
CA GLU A 66 5.88 11.05 -1.02
C GLU A 66 5.41 10.31 -2.29
N LYS A 67 6.08 9.24 -2.69
CA LYS A 67 5.68 8.43 -3.84
C LYS A 67 4.45 7.59 -3.50
N LYS A 68 3.61 7.37 -4.51
CA LYS A 68 2.41 6.54 -4.38
C LYS A 68 2.84 5.12 -3.94
N THR A 69 2.26 4.66 -2.85
CA THR A 69 2.66 3.44 -2.15
C THR A 69 1.45 2.62 -1.79
N LEU A 70 1.46 1.32 -2.11
CA LEU A 70 0.51 0.34 -1.61
C LEU A 70 1.14 -0.39 -0.42
N LEU A 71 0.44 -0.47 0.70
CA LEU A 71 0.80 -1.30 1.85
C LEU A 71 -0.15 -2.49 1.92
N LEU A 72 0.36 -3.68 1.59
CA LEU A 72 -0.38 -4.94 1.61
C LEU A 72 -0.24 -5.56 2.99
N THR A 73 -1.31 -5.57 3.78
CA THR A 73 -1.31 -6.05 5.17
C THR A 73 -2.70 -6.53 5.58
N ASP A 74 -2.78 -7.38 6.60
CA ASP A 74 -4.03 -7.70 7.30
C ASP A 74 -4.32 -6.73 8.46
N ALA A 75 -3.44 -5.75 8.65
CA ALA A 75 -3.49 -4.71 9.66
C ALA A 75 -3.47 -5.21 11.12
N TYR A 76 -3.20 -6.48 11.38
CA TYR A 76 -3.14 -7.03 12.74
C TYR A 76 -1.99 -6.40 13.54
N SER A 77 -0.81 -6.30 12.91
CA SER A 77 0.37 -5.62 13.45
C SER A 77 0.12 -4.12 13.74
N LEU A 78 -0.92 -3.54 13.12
CA LEU A 78 -1.32 -2.15 13.27
C LEU A 78 -2.44 -1.95 14.30
N ALA A 79 -3.22 -2.99 14.60
CA ALA A 79 -4.38 -2.94 15.50
C ALA A 79 -4.03 -3.28 16.96
N ASP A 80 -2.92 -3.96 17.21
CA ASP A 80 -2.48 -4.28 18.57
C ASP A 80 -2.07 -2.99 19.30
N SER A 81 -2.87 -2.52 20.26
CA SER A 81 -2.78 -1.18 20.90
C SER A 81 -1.50 -0.90 21.73
N CYS A 82 -0.44 -1.66 21.50
CA CYS A 82 0.90 -1.44 22.03
C CYS A 82 1.49 -0.10 21.54
N CYS A 83 2.54 0.38 22.22
CA CYS A 83 3.21 1.64 21.83
C CYS A 83 3.74 1.64 20.39
N LYS A 84 4.05 0.46 19.83
CA LYS A 84 4.60 0.32 18.48
C LYS A 84 3.57 0.52 17.38
N SER A 85 2.32 0.10 17.59
CA SER A 85 1.25 0.30 16.60
C SER A 85 0.83 1.75 16.45
N ARG A 86 0.88 2.53 17.54
CA ARG A 86 0.63 3.98 17.51
C ARG A 86 1.63 4.70 16.61
N VAL A 87 2.91 4.35 16.73
CA VAL A 87 3.98 4.92 15.91
C VAL A 87 3.74 4.61 14.42
N ILE A 88 3.44 3.35 14.09
CA ILE A 88 3.14 2.97 12.70
C ILE A 88 1.90 3.71 12.19
N LYS A 89 0.86 3.80 13.02
CA LYS A 89 -0.36 4.55 12.69
C LYS A 89 -0.05 6.02 12.40
N ASP A 90 0.71 6.69 13.25
CA ASP A 90 1.07 8.10 13.08
C ASP A 90 1.82 8.30 11.75
N PHE A 91 2.72 7.38 11.38
CA PHE A 91 3.38 7.41 10.07
C PHE A 91 2.39 7.24 8.92
N ILE A 92 1.47 6.28 9.02
CA ILE A 92 0.47 6.04 7.98
C ILE A 92 -0.47 7.26 7.82
N GLU A 93 -0.91 7.86 8.93
CA GLU A 93 -1.76 9.06 8.92
C GLU A 93 -1.04 10.28 8.34
N ASN A 94 0.25 10.45 8.64
CA ASN A 94 1.08 11.51 8.06
C ASN A 94 1.36 11.30 6.57
N SER A 95 1.30 10.06 6.07
CA SER A 95 1.51 9.71 4.65
C SER A 95 0.23 9.45 3.87
N LYS A 96 -0.94 9.84 4.39
CA LYS A 96 -2.25 9.48 3.81
C LYS A 96 -2.44 9.85 2.33
N ASP A 97 -1.79 10.90 1.83
CA ASP A 97 -1.96 11.38 0.45
C ASP A 97 -1.18 10.50 -0.57
N SER A 98 -0.17 9.79 -0.10
CA SER A 98 0.70 8.92 -0.89
C SER A 98 0.56 7.44 -0.55
N LEU A 99 0.05 7.08 0.63
CA LEU A 99 -0.05 5.71 1.12
C LEU A 99 -1.48 5.15 1.08
N TYR A 100 -1.62 3.96 0.53
CA TYR A 100 -2.89 3.25 0.34
C TYR A 100 -2.81 1.89 1.03
N LEU A 101 -3.72 1.65 1.97
CA LEU A 101 -3.74 0.44 2.77
C LEU A 101 -4.56 -0.64 2.06
N VAL A 102 -3.91 -1.69 1.59
CA VAL A 102 -4.57 -2.82 0.93
C VAL A 102 -4.80 -3.94 1.95
N LEU A 103 -6.06 -4.10 2.38
CA LEU A 103 -6.41 -5.11 3.38
C LEU A 103 -6.44 -6.51 2.76
N CYS A 104 -5.50 -7.34 3.18
CA CYS A 104 -5.29 -8.69 2.69
C CYS A 104 -5.82 -9.72 3.69
N GLY A 105 -7.13 -10.00 3.65
CA GLY A 105 -7.76 -11.02 4.48
C GLY A 105 -9.26 -10.75 4.69
N GLY A 106 -10.05 -11.82 4.82
CA GLY A 106 -11.48 -11.69 5.17
C GLY A 106 -11.69 -11.28 6.63
N ASP A 107 -10.72 -11.59 7.50
CA ASP A 107 -10.61 -11.14 8.89
C ASP A 107 -10.17 -9.68 9.00
N ALA A 108 -9.36 -9.18 8.06
CA ALA A 108 -8.98 -7.77 7.98
C ALA A 108 -10.18 -6.87 7.60
N MET A 109 -11.18 -7.42 6.92
CA MET A 109 -12.47 -6.74 6.68
C MET A 109 -13.38 -6.74 7.91
N ASP A 110 -13.03 -7.49 8.98
CA ASP A 110 -13.76 -7.37 10.22
C ASP A 110 -13.63 -5.94 10.73
N VAL A 111 -14.75 -5.43 11.20
CA VAL A 111 -15.11 -4.02 11.20
C VAL A 111 -14.16 -3.17 12.07
N SER A 112 -13.32 -3.79 12.89
CA SER A 112 -12.34 -3.13 13.77
C SER A 112 -11.19 -2.48 13.00
N ALA A 113 -10.50 -3.19 12.09
CA ALA A 113 -9.36 -2.63 11.35
C ALA A 113 -9.83 -1.53 10.39
N TYR A 114 -10.89 -1.78 9.64
CA TYR A 114 -11.49 -0.77 8.76
C TYR A 114 -11.96 0.49 9.52
N LYS A 115 -12.62 0.34 10.69
CA LYS A 115 -12.97 1.48 11.54
C LYS A 115 -11.74 2.22 12.07
N PHE A 116 -10.71 1.46 12.46
CA PHE A 116 -9.48 2.00 13.03
C PHE A 116 -8.69 2.85 12.02
N PHE A 117 -8.86 2.56 10.73
CA PHE A 117 -8.24 3.26 9.59
C PHE A 117 -9.25 4.06 8.75
N SER A 118 -10.41 4.42 9.30
CA SER A 118 -11.48 5.13 8.56
C SER A 118 -11.09 6.51 8.02
N SER A 119 -9.99 7.08 8.51
CA SER A 119 -9.38 8.33 8.02
C SER A 119 -8.38 8.12 6.87
N LEU A 120 -8.10 6.87 6.47
CA LEU A 120 -7.09 6.52 5.48
C LEU A 120 -7.70 6.04 4.17
N ASN A 121 -6.86 6.04 3.13
CA ASN A 121 -7.16 5.43 1.83
C ASN A 121 -7.08 3.91 1.92
N VAL A 122 -8.14 3.28 2.45
CA VAL A 122 -8.27 1.82 2.52
C VAL A 122 -8.79 1.28 1.19
N VAL A 123 -8.11 0.27 0.68
CA VAL A 123 -8.36 -0.39 -0.60
C VAL A 123 -8.63 -1.86 -0.33
N LEU A 124 -9.74 -2.37 -0.87
CA LEU A 124 -9.99 -3.81 -0.84
C LEU A 124 -9.10 -4.49 -1.86
N ALA A 125 -8.66 -5.71 -1.54
CA ALA A 125 -7.81 -6.49 -2.45
C ALA A 125 -8.39 -6.65 -3.87
N GLU A 126 -9.72 -6.72 -3.99
CA GLU A 126 -10.43 -6.81 -5.28
C GLU A 126 -10.42 -5.50 -6.09
N ASP A 127 -10.27 -4.36 -5.43
CA ASP A 127 -10.29 -3.03 -6.05
C ASP A 127 -8.89 -2.51 -6.41
N VAL A 128 -7.82 -3.26 -6.09
CA VAL A 128 -6.42 -2.81 -6.27
C VAL A 128 -6.13 -2.36 -7.69
N LEU A 129 -6.66 -3.06 -8.70
CA LEU A 129 -6.46 -2.72 -10.11
C LEU A 129 -7.01 -1.32 -10.43
N LYS A 130 -8.25 -1.07 -10.01
CA LYS A 130 -8.91 0.24 -10.17
C LYS A 130 -8.19 1.33 -9.39
N THR A 131 -7.72 1.02 -8.18
CA THR A 131 -6.91 1.96 -7.40
C THR A 131 -5.64 2.33 -8.16
N VAL A 132 -4.90 1.35 -8.67
CA VAL A 132 -3.66 1.61 -9.44
C VAL A 132 -3.95 2.50 -10.63
N GLU A 133 -4.99 2.23 -11.42
CA GLU A 133 -5.41 3.09 -12.54
C GLU A 133 -5.64 4.55 -12.09
N ILE A 134 -6.38 4.75 -10.98
CA ILE A 134 -6.64 6.08 -10.42
C ILE A 134 -5.33 6.76 -10.00
N LEU A 135 -4.46 6.06 -9.25
CA LEU A 135 -3.19 6.61 -8.78
C LEU A 135 -2.29 7.06 -9.92
N MET A 136 -2.26 6.27 -10.99
CA MET A 136 -1.45 6.59 -12.15
C MET A 136 -2.01 7.77 -12.93
N SER A 137 -3.34 7.92 -13.02
CA SER A 137 -3.97 9.09 -13.66
C SER A 137 -3.76 10.40 -12.87
N GLN A 138 -3.65 10.32 -11.54
CA GLN A 138 -3.43 11.49 -10.69
C GLN A 138 -2.00 12.04 -10.79
N GLN A 139 -1.01 11.18 -11.04
CA GLN A 139 0.38 11.62 -11.24
C GLN A 139 0.54 12.50 -12.49
N ASP A 140 -0.35 12.41 -13.48
CA ASP A 140 -0.28 13.23 -14.69
C ASP A 140 -0.72 14.69 -14.45
N CYS A 141 -1.66 14.93 -13.52
CA CYS A 141 -2.17 16.27 -13.22
C CYS A 141 -1.20 17.13 -12.38
N SER A 142 -0.26 16.52 -11.66
CA SER A 142 0.71 17.26 -10.83
C SER A 142 1.87 17.90 -11.61
N THR A 143 1.95 17.70 -12.93
CA THR A 143 3.05 18.17 -13.78
C THR A 143 2.78 19.47 -14.55
N GLU A 144 1.61 20.11 -14.39
CA GLU A 144 1.24 21.31 -15.17
C GLU A 144 1.31 22.65 -14.43
N GLU A 145 1.82 22.72 -13.19
CA GLU A 145 1.90 23.99 -12.43
C GLU A 145 3.33 24.52 -12.19
N GLU A 146 4.20 24.60 -13.21
CA GLU A 146 5.33 25.55 -13.19
C GLU A 146 5.66 26.02 -14.60
N GLY A 147 5.01 27.10 -15.06
CA GLY A 147 5.29 27.65 -16.38
C GLY A 147 4.45 28.85 -16.78
N TRP A 148 4.39 29.89 -15.95
CA TRP A 148 4.01 31.25 -16.37
C TRP A 148 4.86 32.30 -15.64
#